data_AF-A0A948B976-F1
#
_entry.id   AF-A0A948B976-F1
#
_cell.length_a   1.000
_cell.length_b   1.000
_cell.length_c   1.000
_cell.angle_alpha   90.00
_cell.angle_beta   90.00
_cell.angle_gamma   90.00
#
_symmetry.space_group_name_H-M   'P 1'
#
loop_
_entity.id
_entity.type
_entity.pdbx_description
1 polymer ?
#
loop_
_entity_poly.entity_id
_entity_poly.type
_entity_poly.pdbx_seq_one_letter_code
_entity_poly.pdbx_strand_id
1 'polypeptide(L)'
;MIIEDNLESIFETLKKAAIALRDEDRISIDFSKLRPRGDIISSVQKPAQGAVAFYEIFNQALSGLIGGGTKEKNITVILKVNHPDILEFLSYKSNFTTKIEVNAEFMRAMENDQMYDLIDPRTGLTVNKLSARNVYNLISDKIAGSEESGIIYSQESLPFNGSATQPQAKEIIPPPIMAMVSQ
;
A
#
# COMPACT_ATOMS: atom_id res chain seq x y z
N MET A 1 1.88 -4.23 -11.20
CA MET A 1 2.02 -3.02 -12.03
C MET A 1 2.43 -1.88 -11.10
N ILE A 2 3.49 -1.15 -11.43
CA ILE A 2 3.94 0.00 -10.63
C ILE A 2 3.53 1.26 -11.39
N ILE A 3 2.91 2.20 -10.68
CA ILE A 3 2.52 3.50 -11.23
C ILE A 3 3.65 4.50 -11.02
N GLU A 4 4.08 5.19 -12.07
CA GLU A 4 4.99 6.34 -11.94
C GLU A 4 4.19 7.64 -11.70
N ASP A 5 4.81 8.64 -11.07
CA ASP A 5 4.18 9.92 -10.69
C ASP A 5 3.97 10.88 -11.88
N ASN A 6 3.21 10.41 -12.88
CA ASN A 6 2.74 11.20 -14.02
C ASN A 6 1.44 10.61 -14.59
N LEU A 7 0.62 11.48 -15.21
CA LEU A 7 -0.71 11.09 -15.71
C LEU A 7 -0.66 9.99 -16.78
N GLU A 8 0.36 9.99 -17.63
CA GLU A 8 0.51 8.97 -18.68
C GLU A 8 0.66 7.57 -18.06
N SER A 9 1.56 7.43 -17.08
CA SER A 9 1.75 6.16 -16.36
C SER A 9 0.51 5.73 -15.58
N ILE A 10 -0.17 6.68 -14.93
CA ILE A 10 -1.41 6.43 -14.18
C ILE A 10 -2.48 5.83 -15.10
N PHE A 11 -2.80 6.51 -16.20
CA PHE A 11 -3.88 6.07 -17.09
C PHE A 11 -3.50 4.88 -17.96
N GLU A 12 -2.23 4.74 -18.35
CA GLU A 12 -1.77 3.53 -19.05
C GLU A 12 -1.80 2.32 -18.13
N THR A 13 -1.50 2.47 -16.83
CA THR A 13 -1.66 1.39 -15.85
C THR A 13 -3.12 1.03 -15.65
N LEU A 14 -4.03 2.01 -15.61
CA LEU A 14 -5.47 1.74 -15.53
C LEU A 14 -5.97 0.95 -16.74
N LYS A 15 -5.57 1.35 -17.95
CA LYS A 15 -5.88 0.63 -19.18
C LYS A 15 -5.34 -0.79 -19.16
N LYS A 16 -4.08 -0.99 -18.76
CA LYS A 16 -3.47 -2.32 -18.63
C LYS A 16 -4.22 -3.18 -17.63
N ALA A 17 -4.57 -2.64 -16.46
CA ALA A 17 -5.36 -3.33 -15.45
C ALA A 17 -6.74 -3.75 -15.99
N ALA A 18 -7.43 -2.85 -16.70
CA ALA A 18 -8.72 -3.12 -17.31
C ALA A 18 -8.68 -4.24 -18.36
N ILE A 19 -7.61 -4.31 -19.16
CA ILE A 19 -7.40 -5.38 -20.14
C ILE A 19 -7.03 -6.68 -19.42
N ALA A 20 -6.05 -6.64 -18.52
CA ALA A 20 -5.57 -7.81 -17.79
C ALA A 20 -6.68 -8.49 -16.99
N LEU A 21 -7.63 -7.75 -16.39
CA LEU A 21 -8.76 -8.34 -15.68
C LEU A 21 -9.69 -9.22 -16.53
N ARG A 22 -9.61 -9.13 -17.86
CA ARG A 22 -10.33 -10.04 -18.76
C ARG A 22 -9.65 -11.40 -18.90
N ASP A 23 -8.33 -11.41 -18.80
CA ASP A 23 -7.47 -12.53 -19.20
C ASP A 23 -6.73 -13.18 -18.00
N GLU A 24 -6.47 -12.41 -16.94
CA GLU A 24 -5.73 -12.79 -15.75
C GLU A 24 -6.64 -12.99 -14.54
N ASP A 25 -6.32 -14.02 -13.75
CA ASP A 25 -7.08 -14.32 -12.53
C ASP A 25 -6.83 -13.32 -11.41
N ARG A 26 -5.66 -12.63 -11.36
CA ARG A 26 -5.31 -11.66 -10.32
C ARG A 26 -4.35 -10.59 -10.84
N ILE A 27 -4.59 -9.34 -10.44
CA ILE A 27 -3.69 -8.21 -10.75
C ILE A 27 -3.25 -7.49 -9.47
N SER A 28 -2.06 -6.89 -9.49
CA SER A 28 -1.55 -6.07 -8.39
C SER A 28 -1.12 -4.69 -8.89
N ILE A 29 -1.47 -3.63 -8.17
CA ILE A 29 -1.23 -2.23 -8.53
C ILE A 29 -0.58 -1.51 -7.35
N ASP A 30 0.61 -0.95 -7.57
CA ASP A 30 1.39 -0.26 -6.55
C ASP A 30 1.31 1.26 -6.76
N PHE A 31 0.80 1.95 -5.74
CA PHE A 31 0.59 3.40 -5.70
C PHE A 31 1.72 4.15 -4.98
N SER A 32 2.75 3.44 -4.48
CA SER A 32 3.75 4.00 -3.55
C SER A 32 4.65 5.10 -4.12
N LYS A 33 4.71 5.25 -5.45
CA LYS A 33 5.49 6.32 -6.08
C LYS A 33 4.70 7.59 -6.32
N LEU A 34 3.37 7.55 -6.21
CA LEU A 34 2.55 8.73 -6.42
C LEU A 34 2.84 9.78 -5.36
N ARG A 35 2.88 11.04 -5.76
CA ARG A 35 3.08 12.12 -4.80
C ARG A 35 1.96 12.18 -3.76
N PRO A 36 2.26 12.61 -2.52
CA PRO A 36 1.27 12.69 -1.46
C PRO A 36 0.29 13.84 -1.70
N ARG A 37 -0.84 13.78 -0.99
CA ARG A 37 -1.83 14.84 -1.01
C ARG A 37 -1.23 16.16 -0.52
N GLY A 38 -1.54 17.25 -1.22
CA GLY A 38 -1.03 18.59 -0.89
C GLY A 38 0.30 18.95 -1.54
N ASP A 39 1.03 17.99 -2.13
CA ASP A 39 2.26 18.30 -2.87
C ASP A 39 1.98 19.19 -4.09
N ILE A 40 2.86 20.14 -4.40
CA ILE A 40 2.62 21.13 -5.46
C ILE A 40 2.93 20.54 -6.83
N ILE A 41 1.94 20.58 -7.72
CA ILE A 41 2.11 20.22 -9.12
C ILE A 41 2.63 21.44 -9.88
N SER A 42 3.92 21.43 -10.24
CA SER A 42 4.62 22.55 -10.87
C SER A 42 3.96 23.09 -12.15
N SER A 43 3.34 22.21 -12.95
CA SER A 43 2.71 22.59 -14.23
C SER A 43 1.39 23.35 -14.07
N VAL A 44 0.63 23.07 -13.01
CA VAL A 44 -0.71 23.66 -12.78
C VAL A 44 -0.80 24.52 -11.53
N GLN A 45 0.28 24.57 -10.73
CA GLN A 45 0.40 25.32 -9.47
C GLN A 45 -0.76 25.03 -8.50
N LYS A 46 -1.20 23.77 -8.46
CA LYS A 46 -2.26 23.27 -7.59
C LYS A 46 -1.77 22.11 -6.72
N PRO A 47 -2.35 21.93 -5.53
CA PRO A 47 -2.05 20.79 -4.68
C PRO A 47 -2.53 19.50 -5.32
N ALA A 48 -1.68 18.48 -5.26
CA ALA A 48 -1.99 17.13 -5.66
C ALA A 48 -3.07 16.54 -4.74
N GLN A 49 -3.87 15.64 -5.31
CA GLN A 49 -4.93 14.96 -4.57
C GLN A 49 -4.43 13.72 -3.81
N GLY A 50 -3.18 13.29 -4.03
CA GLY A 50 -2.56 12.16 -3.37
C GLY A 50 -2.84 10.82 -4.04
N ALA A 51 -2.24 9.76 -3.51
CA ALA A 51 -2.36 8.39 -4.00
C ALA A 51 -3.79 7.86 -3.90
N VAL A 52 -4.52 8.22 -2.84
CA VAL A 52 -5.88 7.71 -2.57
C VAL A 52 -6.90 8.21 -3.59
N ALA A 53 -6.75 9.42 -4.10
CA ALA A 53 -7.63 9.95 -5.15
C ALA A 53 -7.53 9.13 -6.44
N PHE A 54 -6.32 8.70 -6.82
CA PHE A 54 -6.14 7.82 -7.98
C PHE A 54 -6.60 6.40 -7.68
N TYR A 55 -6.40 5.91 -6.45
CA TYR A 55 -6.98 4.65 -6.04
C TYR A 55 -8.51 4.66 -6.19
N GLU A 56 -9.19 5.74 -5.80
CA GLU A 56 -10.64 5.88 -5.99
C GLU A 56 -11.06 5.80 -7.47
N ILE A 57 -10.31 6.46 -8.37
CA ILE A 57 -10.56 6.38 -9.83
C ILE A 57 -10.42 4.93 -10.32
N PHE A 58 -9.37 4.23 -9.89
CA PHE A 58 -9.15 2.82 -10.25
C PHE A 58 -10.27 1.93 -9.71
N ASN A 59 -10.67 2.13 -8.45
CA ASN A 59 -11.76 1.40 -7.83
C ASN A 59 -13.05 1.54 -8.66
N GLN A 60 -13.49 2.77 -8.94
CA GLN A 60 -14.71 3.01 -9.70
C GLN A 60 -14.64 2.40 -11.13
N ALA A 61 -13.53 2.60 -11.83
CA ALA A 61 -13.38 2.12 -13.20
C ALA A 61 -13.34 0.59 -13.29
N LEU A 62 -12.51 -0.06 -12.48
CA LEU A 62 -12.34 -1.51 -12.54
C LEU A 62 -13.54 -2.25 -11.98
N SER A 63 -14.13 -1.78 -10.88
CA SER A 63 -15.40 -2.32 -10.34
C SER A 63 -16.53 -2.25 -11.36
N GLY A 64 -16.65 -1.13 -12.09
CA GLY A 64 -17.63 -0.98 -13.16
C GLY A 64 -17.44 -1.95 -14.33
N LEU A 65 -16.20 -2.34 -14.64
CA LEU A 65 -15.89 -3.29 -15.71
C LEU A 65 -16.26 -4.73 -15.34
N ILE A 66 -16.03 -5.13 -14.09
CA ILE A 66 -16.28 -6.52 -13.63
C ILE A 66 -17.67 -6.71 -13.03
N GLY A 67 -18.46 -5.64 -12.91
CA GLY A 67 -19.81 -5.66 -12.36
C GLY A 67 -19.87 -5.78 -10.83
N GLY A 68 -18.77 -5.47 -10.14
CA GLY A 68 -18.60 -5.61 -8.70
C GLY A 68 -18.54 -7.07 -8.20
N GLY A 69 -18.42 -7.26 -6.89
CA GLY A 69 -18.56 -8.56 -6.23
C GLY A 69 -17.24 -9.30 -6.00
N THR A 70 -17.26 -10.63 -5.94
CA THR A 70 -16.11 -11.43 -5.46
C THR A 70 -14.85 -11.30 -6.31
N LYS A 71 -14.97 -10.97 -7.60
CA LYS A 71 -13.82 -10.72 -8.49
C LYS A 71 -13.00 -9.49 -8.10
N GLU A 72 -13.55 -8.56 -7.33
CA GLU A 72 -12.82 -7.38 -6.84
C GLU A 72 -11.65 -7.77 -5.93
N LYS A 73 -11.75 -8.91 -5.21
CA LYS A 73 -10.68 -9.43 -4.36
C LYS A 73 -9.43 -9.84 -5.14
N ASN A 74 -9.58 -10.13 -6.43
CA ASN A 74 -8.47 -10.46 -7.32
C ASN A 74 -7.63 -9.23 -7.70
N ILE A 75 -8.12 -8.03 -7.42
CA ILE A 75 -7.38 -6.79 -7.57
C ILE A 75 -6.70 -6.50 -6.25
N THR A 76 -5.38 -6.49 -6.25
CA THR A 76 -4.56 -6.11 -5.10
C THR A 76 -4.02 -4.70 -5.29
N VAL A 77 -4.15 -3.86 -4.26
CA VAL A 77 -3.52 -2.54 -4.21
C VAL A 77 -2.44 -2.51 -3.15
N ILE A 78 -1.35 -1.81 -3.45
CA ILE A 78 -0.16 -1.77 -2.61
C ILE A 78 0.20 -0.32 -2.30
N LEU A 79 0.55 -0.06 -1.04
CA LEU A 79 1.17 1.18 -0.60
C LEU A 79 2.27 0.89 0.44
N LYS A 80 3.42 1.57 0.32
CA LYS A 80 4.47 1.54 1.34
C LYS A 80 4.00 2.21 2.63
N VAL A 81 4.38 1.62 3.77
CA VAL A 81 3.99 2.09 5.11
C VAL A 81 4.51 3.49 5.44
N ASN A 82 5.63 3.89 4.85
CA ASN A 82 6.22 5.22 4.99
C ASN A 82 5.69 6.25 3.99
N HIS A 83 4.70 5.89 3.16
CA HIS A 83 4.07 6.86 2.29
C HIS A 83 3.24 7.87 3.11
N PRO A 84 3.27 9.19 2.82
CA PRO A 84 2.56 10.18 3.64
C PRO A 84 1.03 10.01 3.66
N ASP A 85 0.46 9.44 2.60
CA ASP A 85 -0.99 9.16 2.51
C ASP A 85 -1.41 7.84 3.20
N ILE A 86 -0.53 7.18 3.96
CA ILE A 86 -0.80 5.85 4.57
C ILE A 86 -2.07 5.80 5.41
N LEU A 87 -2.34 6.84 6.21
CA LEU A 87 -3.55 6.88 7.05
C LEU A 87 -4.83 7.01 6.19
N GLU A 88 -4.80 7.84 5.15
CA GLU A 88 -5.92 8.00 4.23
C GLU A 88 -6.17 6.70 3.46
N PHE A 89 -5.10 6.03 3.02
CA PHE A 89 -5.15 4.76 2.31
C PHE A 89 -5.77 3.63 3.15
N LEU A 90 -5.37 3.52 4.43
CA LEU A 90 -5.95 2.53 5.34
C LEU A 90 -7.45 2.80 5.59
N SER A 91 -7.84 4.07 5.67
CA SER A 91 -9.23 4.47 5.89
C SER A 91 -10.15 4.24 4.66
N TYR A 92 -9.59 4.24 3.45
CA TYR A 92 -10.37 4.14 2.21
C TYR A 92 -11.01 2.75 2.05
N LYS A 93 -12.33 2.69 1.89
CA LYS A 93 -13.07 1.42 1.77
C LYS A 93 -13.25 1.02 0.31
N SER A 94 -12.82 -0.19 -0.02
CA SER A 94 -13.02 -0.84 -1.31
C SER A 94 -13.16 -2.35 -1.09
N ASN A 95 -13.54 -3.06 -2.15
CA ASN A 95 -13.55 -4.53 -2.16
C ASN A 95 -12.25 -5.12 -2.72
N PHE A 96 -11.26 -4.28 -3.03
CA PHE A 96 -9.95 -4.75 -3.49
C PHE A 96 -9.15 -5.26 -2.30
N THR A 97 -8.30 -6.24 -2.57
CA THR A 97 -7.33 -6.73 -1.60
C THR A 97 -6.30 -5.64 -1.32
N THR A 98 -6.11 -5.30 -0.05
CA THR A 98 -5.17 -4.25 0.37
C THR A 98 -3.91 -4.88 0.92
N LYS A 99 -2.74 -4.53 0.37
CA LYS A 99 -1.45 -4.94 0.92
C LYS A 99 -0.60 -3.74 1.30
N ILE A 100 -0.02 -3.76 2.50
CA ILE A 100 0.88 -2.71 2.98
C ILE A 100 2.30 -3.22 2.94
N GLU A 101 3.17 -2.51 2.22
CA GLU A 101 4.59 -2.84 2.16
C GLU A 101 5.31 -2.22 3.36
N VAL A 102 5.86 -3.04 4.25
CA VAL A 102 6.60 -2.62 5.44
C VAL A 102 8.09 -2.89 5.28
N ASN A 103 8.92 -1.99 5.81
CA ASN A 103 10.36 -2.14 5.85
C ASN A 103 10.85 -2.47 7.27
N ALA A 104 12.12 -2.86 7.40
CA ALA A 104 12.70 -3.18 8.71
C ALA A 104 12.78 -1.99 9.67
N GLU A 105 12.79 -0.75 9.18
CA GLU A 105 12.76 0.44 10.02
C GLU A 105 11.41 0.59 10.73
N PHE A 106 10.31 0.44 10.00
CA PHE A 106 8.97 0.44 10.55
C PHE A 106 8.78 -0.69 11.57
N MET A 107 9.23 -1.91 11.24
CA MET A 107 9.09 -3.06 12.14
C MET A 107 9.87 -2.85 13.45
N ARG A 108 11.11 -2.37 13.37
CA ARG A 108 11.91 -2.02 14.56
C ARG A 108 11.24 -0.90 15.38
N ALA A 109 10.71 0.13 14.72
CA ALA A 109 10.00 1.20 15.41
C ALA A 109 8.72 0.67 16.10
N MET A 110 7.99 -0.24 15.47
CA MET A 110 6.80 -0.87 16.05
C MET A 110 7.15 -1.69 17.30
N GLU A 111 8.16 -2.56 17.22
CA GLU A 111 8.61 -3.39 18.34
C GLU A 111 9.05 -2.56 19.55
N ASN A 112 9.68 -1.42 19.32
CA ASN A 112 10.21 -0.53 20.37
C ASN A 112 9.24 0.60 20.77
N ASP A 113 8.01 0.60 20.26
CA ASP A 113 6.99 1.64 20.50
C ASP A 113 7.45 3.06 20.14
N GLN A 114 8.11 3.19 18.99
CA GLN A 114 8.69 4.43 18.49
C GLN A 114 7.90 5.04 17.32
N MET A 115 8.23 6.29 17.00
CA MET A 115 7.79 6.92 15.75
C MET A 115 8.69 6.51 14.58
N TYR A 116 8.12 6.50 13.38
CA TYR A 116 8.84 6.28 12.13
C TYR A 116 8.55 7.40 11.13
N ASP A 117 9.43 7.54 10.14
CA ASP A 117 9.40 8.63 9.17
C ASP A 117 8.42 8.35 8.03
N LEU A 118 7.64 9.37 7.67
CA LEU A 118 6.91 9.42 6.40
C LEU A 118 7.78 10.13 5.37
N ILE A 119 7.99 9.48 4.23
CA ILE A 119 8.93 9.89 3.20
C ILE A 119 8.16 10.27 1.95
N ASP A 120 8.37 11.50 1.46
CA ASP A 120 7.86 11.90 0.15
C ASP A 120 8.60 11.10 -0.95
N PRO A 121 7.89 10.27 -1.74
CA PRO A 121 8.51 9.41 -2.75
C PRO A 121 9.24 10.17 -3.86
N ARG A 122 8.96 11.46 -4.05
CA ARG A 122 9.63 12.28 -5.08
C ARG A 122 10.97 12.84 -4.62
N THR A 123 11.03 13.25 -3.36
CA THR A 123 12.18 13.97 -2.80
C THR A 123 13.06 13.07 -1.94
N GLY A 124 12.52 11.96 -1.43
CA GLY A 124 13.19 11.10 -0.47
C GLY A 124 13.34 11.73 0.91
N LEU A 125 12.69 12.87 1.15
CA LEU A 125 12.79 13.61 2.41
C LEU A 125 11.69 13.18 3.38
N THR A 126 12.04 13.16 4.66
CA THR A 126 11.06 13.01 5.74
C THR A 126 10.17 14.25 5.80
N VAL A 127 8.87 14.06 5.59
CA VAL A 127 7.86 15.14 5.64
C VAL A 127 7.04 15.11 6.92
N ASN A 128 6.96 13.96 7.59
CA ASN A 128 6.25 13.81 8.86
C ASN A 128 6.73 12.56 9.61
N LYS A 129 6.23 12.33 10.83
CA LYS A 129 6.43 11.08 11.59
C LYS A 129 5.11 10.60 12.19
N LEU A 130 4.96 9.28 12.31
CA LEU A 130 3.80 8.66 12.97
C LEU A 130 4.25 7.62 13.99
N SER A 131 3.43 7.34 14.99
CA SER A 131 3.63 6.20 15.89
C SER A 131 3.49 4.90 15.10
N ALA A 132 4.54 4.08 15.11
CA ALA A 132 4.55 2.81 14.39
C ALA A 132 3.51 1.83 14.95
N ARG A 133 3.31 1.83 16.28
CA ARG A 133 2.29 1.00 16.94
C ARG A 133 0.87 1.38 16.53
N ASN A 134 0.56 2.68 16.49
CA ASN A 134 -0.76 3.13 16.05
C ASN A 134 -1.03 2.77 14.60
N VAL A 135 -0.06 2.97 13.72
CA VAL A 135 -0.20 2.59 12.30
C VAL A 135 -0.33 1.07 12.14
N TYR A 136 0.45 0.27 12.88
CA TYR A 136 0.34 -1.19 12.85
C TYR A 136 -1.04 -1.68 13.29
N ASN A 137 -1.64 -1.05 14.31
CA ASN A 137 -3.01 -1.39 14.74
C ASN A 137 -4.02 -1.08 13.63
N LEU A 138 -3.91 0.08 12.97
CA LEU A 138 -4.78 0.43 11.84
C LEU A 138 -4.61 -0.54 10.65
N ILE A 139 -3.38 -0.99 10.38
CA ILE A 139 -3.09 -2.02 9.39
C ILE A 139 -3.79 -3.33 9.78
N SER A 140 -3.65 -3.75 11.04
CA SER A 140 -4.27 -4.97 11.56
C SER A 140 -5.79 -4.93 11.45
N ASP A 141 -6.41 -3.81 11.83
CA ASP A 141 -7.86 -3.61 11.73
C ASP A 141 -8.34 -3.64 10.27
N LYS A 142 -7.57 -3.02 9.36
CA LYS A 142 -7.85 -3.03 7.93
C LYS A 142 -7.84 -4.44 7.35
N ILE A 143 -6.87 -5.25 7.75
CA ILE A 143 -6.64 -6.59 7.21
C ILE A 143 -7.59 -7.61 7.84
N ALA A 144 -7.98 -7.46 9.12
CA ALA A 144 -8.83 -8.42 9.82
C ALA A 144 -10.19 -8.66 9.13
N GLY A 145 -10.66 -7.73 8.30
CA GLY A 145 -11.89 -7.88 7.51
C GLY A 145 -11.72 -8.55 6.13
N SER A 146 -10.50 -8.93 5.71
CA SER A 146 -10.21 -9.44 4.36
C SER A 146 -9.13 -10.52 4.40
N GLU A 147 -9.52 -11.76 4.09
CA GLU A 147 -8.64 -12.96 4.14
C GLU A 147 -7.38 -12.86 3.27
N GLU A 148 -7.39 -12.01 2.24
CA GLU A 148 -6.27 -11.84 1.29
C GLU A 148 -5.49 -10.54 1.48
N SER A 149 -6.01 -9.63 2.31
CA SER A 149 -5.28 -8.41 2.66
C SER A 149 -4.12 -8.76 3.58
N GLY A 150 -3.05 -7.99 3.55
CA GLY A 150 -1.83 -8.43 4.22
C GLY A 150 -0.71 -7.42 4.28
N ILE A 151 0.38 -7.85 4.90
CA ILE A 151 1.64 -7.12 4.95
C ILE A 151 2.61 -7.79 3.99
N ILE A 152 3.31 -6.98 3.19
CA ILE A 152 4.45 -7.41 2.35
C ILE A 152 5.71 -6.83 2.97
N TYR A 153 6.78 -7.62 3.06
CA TYR A 153 8.08 -7.11 3.52
C TYR A 153 8.93 -6.62 2.36
N SER A 154 9.42 -5.37 2.44
CA SER A 154 10.36 -4.80 1.48
C SER A 154 11.64 -5.63 1.41
N GLN A 155 12.02 -6.06 0.20
CA GLN A 155 13.25 -6.85 0.00
C GLN A 155 14.55 -6.07 0.26
N GLU A 156 14.49 -4.74 0.25
CA GLU A 156 15.66 -3.85 0.46
C GLU A 156 16.22 -3.87 1.90
N SER A 157 15.66 -4.68 2.81
CA SER A 157 15.97 -4.64 4.24
C SER A 157 16.79 -5.80 4.80
N LEU A 158 17.26 -6.74 3.96
CA LEU A 158 18.26 -7.72 4.41
C LEU A 158 19.67 -7.17 4.16
N PRO A 159 20.53 -7.02 5.18
CA PRO A 159 21.95 -6.82 4.93
C PRO A 159 22.43 -8.01 4.09
N PHE A 160 23.03 -7.72 2.94
CA PHE A 160 23.60 -8.70 2.03
C PHE A 160 24.77 -9.40 2.76
N ASN A 161 24.48 -10.46 3.50
CA ASN A 161 25.49 -11.41 3.93
C ASN A 161 25.38 -12.59 2.99
N GLY A 162 26.42 -12.78 2.19
CA GLY A 162 26.45 -13.79 1.13
C GLY A 162 26.10 -15.19 1.63
N SER A 163 25.60 -15.99 0.69
CA SER A 163 25.20 -17.40 0.77
C SER A 163 23.70 -17.69 1.03
N ALA A 164 23.13 -18.31 -0.01
CA ALA A 164 22.03 -19.27 -0.02
C ALA A 164 20.57 -18.74 -0.09
N THR A 165 20.01 -18.89 -1.30
CA THR A 165 18.58 -19.06 -1.64
C THR A 165 17.64 -17.89 -1.31
N GLN A 166 17.18 -17.21 -2.36
CA GLN A 166 16.03 -16.30 -2.33
C GLN A 166 14.84 -16.97 -1.62
N PRO A 167 14.31 -16.42 -0.52
CA PRO A 167 13.01 -16.82 -0.03
C PRO A 167 11.96 -16.21 -0.98
N GLN A 168 11.17 -17.08 -1.60
CA GLN A 168 9.94 -16.68 -2.27
C GLN A 168 9.10 -15.84 -1.30
N ALA A 169 8.46 -14.79 -1.82
CA ALA A 169 7.58 -13.91 -1.04
C ALA A 169 6.53 -14.76 -0.29
N LYS A 170 6.76 -15.01 1.01
CA LYS A 170 5.78 -15.63 1.88
C LYS A 170 4.88 -14.53 2.39
N GLU A 171 3.63 -14.59 1.96
CA GLU A 171 2.53 -13.92 2.62
C GLU A 171 2.43 -14.48 4.05
N ILE A 172 2.80 -13.67 5.04
CA ILE A 172 2.72 -14.04 6.45
C ILE A 172 1.57 -13.23 7.04
N ILE A 173 0.49 -13.92 7.36
CA ILE A 173 -0.65 -13.37 8.12
C ILE A 173 -0.11 -12.96 9.49
N PRO A 174 -0.30 -11.69 9.94
CA PRO A 174 0.14 -11.29 11.27
C PRO A 174 -0.56 -12.15 12.33
N PRO A 175 0.15 -12.56 13.40
CA PRO A 175 -0.46 -13.38 14.44
C PRO A 175 -1.65 -12.64 15.09
N PRO A 176 -2.72 -13.35 15.48
CA PRO A 176 -3.83 -12.71 16.17
C PRO A 176 -3.33 -12.07 17.46
N ILE A 177 -3.81 -10.86 17.74
CA ILE A 177 -3.57 -10.18 19.01
C ILE A 177 -4.17 -11.07 20.10
N MET A 178 -3.33 -11.81 20.82
CA MET A 178 -3.75 -12.43 22.06
C MET A 178 -4.10 -11.28 23.01
N ALA A 179 -5.39 -11.14 23.28
CA ALA A 179 -5.89 -10.36 24.38
C ALA A 179 -5.10 -10.76 25.63
N MET A 180 -4.33 -9.83 26.18
CA MET A 180 -3.92 -9.90 27.58
C MET A 180 -5.17 -9.74 28.43
N VAL A 181 -5.93 -10.84 28.54
CA VAL A 181 -6.85 -11.03 29.66
C VAL A 181 -5.95 -11.31 30.85
N SER A 182 -5.71 -10.27 31.66
CA SER A 182 -5.17 -10.44 32.99
C SER A 182 -6.08 -11.40 33.77
N GLN A 183 -5.49 -12.46 34.30
CA GLN A 183 -5.97 -13.12 35.52
C GLN A 183 -5.12 -12.65 36.68
#